data_AF-A0A7C1ASD9-F1
#
_entry.id   AF-A0A7C1ASD9-F1
#
_cell.length_a   1.000
_cell.length_b   1.000
_cell.length_c   1.000
_cell.angle_alpha   90.00
_cell.angle_beta   90.00
_cell.angle_gamma   90.00
#
_symmetry.space_group_name_H-M   'P 1'
#
loop_
_entity.id
_entity.type
_entity.pdbx_description
1 polymer ?
#
loop_
_entity_poly.entity_id
_entity_poly.type
_entity_poly.pdbx_seq_one_letter_code
_entity_poly.pdbx_strand_id
1 'polypeptide(L)'
;MASGVELEAGEITEVELNTGVALIPSSPEVEPPYRWVLTDPGSGDEVITVNKNWGPIPVPPGDYGLSFQQTRFGHSLIQLVPSFPVKEGRLVELEL
;
A
#
# COMPACT_ATOMS: atom_id res chain seq x y z
N MET A 1 5.03 13.63 7.38
CA MET A 1 5.00 13.31 8.83
C MET A 1 4.42 11.90 8.92
N ALA A 2 5.17 10.93 9.42
CA ALA A 2 4.64 9.58 9.61
C ALA A 2 3.67 9.59 10.80
N SER A 3 2.44 9.14 10.62
CA SER A 3 1.52 8.92 11.74
C SER A 3 2.01 7.70 12.53
N GLY A 4 2.76 7.95 13.61
CA GLY A 4 3.12 6.96 14.61
C GLY A 4 2.02 6.82 15.65
N VAL A 5 1.80 5.61 16.14
CA VAL A 5 0.99 5.39 17.35
C VAL A 5 1.96 5.27 18.50
N GLU A 6 1.85 6.17 19.48
CA GLU A 6 2.63 6.10 20.72
C GLU A 6 1.96 5.08 21.64
N LEU A 7 2.71 4.08 22.07
CA LEU A 7 2.20 2.98 22.91
C LEU A 7 2.78 3.11 24.31
N GLU A 8 1.91 3.15 25.32
CA GLU A 8 2.33 3.09 26.73
C GLU A 8 2.31 1.65 27.24
N ALA A 9 3.38 1.25 27.92
CA ALA A 9 3.52 -0.12 28.41
C ALA A 9 2.46 -0.42 29.48
N GLY A 10 1.59 -1.40 29.19
CA GLY A 10 0.51 -1.82 30.08
C GLY A 10 -0.84 -1.19 29.75
N GLU A 11 -0.91 -0.31 28.75
CA GLU A 11 -2.15 0.28 28.25
C GLU A 11 -2.57 -0.34 26.91
N ILE A 12 -3.89 -0.45 26.70
CA ILE A 12 -4.46 -0.85 25.40
C ILE A 12 -4.82 0.43 24.65
N THR A 13 -4.11 0.70 23.56
CA THR A 13 -4.46 1.79 22.64
C THR A 13 -5.37 1.25 21.54
N GLU A 14 -6.62 1.70 21.51
CA GLU A 14 -7.52 1.43 20.39
C GLU A 14 -7.20 2.39 19.23
N VAL A 15 -7.05 1.84 18.03
CA VAL A 15 -6.75 2.61 16.82
C VAL A 15 -7.76 2.23 15.74
N GLU A 16 -8.43 3.22 15.17
CA GLU A 16 -9.34 3.00 14.04
C GLU A 16 -8.56 2.73 12.75
N LEU A 17 -8.68 1.51 12.21
CA LEU A 17 -8.11 1.12 10.91
C LEU A 17 -9.07 1.49 9.78
N ASN A 18 -9.21 2.79 9.51
CA ASN A 18 -10.15 3.33 8.53
C ASN A 18 -9.47 3.94 7.27
N THR A 19 -8.15 3.79 7.16
CA THR A 19 -7.31 4.36 6.10
C THR A 19 -6.55 3.25 5.39
N GLY A 20 -6.50 3.25 4.06
CA GLY A 20 -5.87 2.15 3.33
C GLY A 20 -5.67 2.40 1.83
N VAL A 21 -5.06 1.41 1.18
CA VAL A 21 -4.89 1.35 -0.28
C VAL A 21 -5.40 0.01 -0.81
N ALA A 22 -6.13 0.03 -1.91
CA ALA A 22 -6.54 -1.15 -2.66
C ALA A 22 -6.16 -1.00 -4.14
N LEU A 23 -5.78 -2.10 -4.77
CA LEU A 23 -5.56 -2.17 -6.20
C LEU A 23 -6.78 -2.81 -6.86
N ILE A 24 -7.38 -2.11 -7.81
CA ILE A 24 -8.57 -2.58 -8.52
C ILE A 24 -8.12 -3.16 -9.86
N PRO A 25 -8.31 -4.47 -10.11
CA PRO A 25 -7.95 -5.04 -11.39
C PRO A 25 -8.91 -4.56 -12.49
N SER A 26 -8.39 -4.44 -13.71
CA SER A 26 -9.18 -4.16 -14.92
C SER A 26 -10.32 -5.17 -15.17
N SER A 27 -10.23 -6.40 -14.66
CA SER A 27 -11.35 -7.35 -14.64
C SER A 27 -11.24 -8.33 -13.45
N PRO A 28 -12.35 -8.94 -12.99
CA PRO A 28 -12.34 -9.89 -11.88
C PRO A 28 -11.63 -11.22 -12.20
N GLU A 29 -11.34 -11.48 -13.47
CA GLU A 29 -10.65 -12.70 -13.92
C GLU A 29 -9.12 -12.54 -13.85
N VAL A 30 -8.62 -11.32 -13.67
CA VAL A 30 -7.18 -11.05 -13.58
C VAL A 30 -6.66 -11.48 -12.21
N GLU A 31 -5.67 -12.37 -12.23
CA GLU A 31 -4.97 -12.78 -11.02
C GLU A 31 -4.11 -11.63 -10.46
N PRO A 32 -4.01 -11.50 -9.13
CA PRO A 32 -3.16 -10.50 -8.52
C PRO A 32 -1.70 -10.66 -8.93
N PRO A 33 -0.94 -9.55 -9.00
CA PRO A 33 0.49 -9.62 -9.30
C PRO A 33 1.20 -10.44 -8.23
N TYR A 34 2.40 -10.93 -8.56
CA TYR A 34 3.24 -11.62 -7.59
C TYR A 34 3.42 -10.79 -6.31
N ARG A 35 3.73 -9.50 -6.48
CA ARG A 35 3.67 -8.53 -5.41
C ARG A 35 3.42 -7.11 -5.91
N TRP A 36 2.91 -6.28 -5.03
CA TRP A 36 2.96 -4.82 -5.15
C TRP A 36 3.49 -4.21 -3.86
N VAL A 37 4.04 -3.01 -3.99
CA VAL A 37 4.84 -2.36 -2.95
C VAL A 37 4.44 -0.90 -2.86
N LEU A 38 4.12 -0.46 -1.65
CA LEU A 38 4.07 0.97 -1.34
C LEU A 38 5.47 1.42 -0.96
N THR A 39 5.92 2.52 -1.55
CA THR A 39 7.26 3.07 -1.33
C THR A 39 7.19 4.47 -0.72
N ASP A 40 8.21 4.87 0.03
CA ASP A 40 8.42 6.28 0.37
C ASP A 40 8.75 7.05 -0.92
N PRO A 41 8.01 8.12 -1.29
CA PRO A 41 8.26 8.85 -2.54
C PRO A 41 9.59 9.60 -2.58
N GLY A 42 10.18 9.92 -1.41
CA GLY A 42 11.42 10.68 -1.30
C GLY A 42 12.66 9.80 -1.42
N SER A 43 12.69 8.67 -0.73
CA SER A 43 13.82 7.73 -0.74
C SER A 43 13.65 6.57 -1.72
N GLY A 44 12.42 6.21 -2.07
CA GLY A 44 12.09 5.02 -2.84
C GLY A 44 12.08 3.73 -2.04
N ASP A 45 12.27 3.80 -0.72
CA ASP A 45 12.32 2.62 0.15
C ASP A 45 10.97 1.90 0.22
N GLU A 46 10.99 0.57 0.29
CA GLU A 46 9.77 -0.24 0.46
C GLU A 46 9.19 -0.01 1.86
N VAL A 47 7.93 0.45 1.95
CA VAL A 47 7.21 0.65 3.21
C VAL A 47 6.34 -0.57 3.53
N ILE A 48 5.58 -1.05 2.53
CA ILE A 48 4.71 -2.23 2.64
C ILE A 48 4.86 -3.06 1.37
N THR A 49 5.05 -4.37 1.54
CA THR A 49 4.98 -5.35 0.45
C THR A 49 3.76 -6.25 0.62
N VAL A 50 3.01 -6.41 -0.47
CA VAL A 50 1.77 -7.19 -0.51
C VAL A 50 1.91 -8.26 -1.59
N ASN A 51 1.75 -9.52 -1.21
CA ASN A 51 1.95 -10.65 -2.11
C ASN A 51 0.62 -11.23 -2.56
N LYS A 52 0.45 -11.42 -3.88
CA LYS A 52 -0.70 -12.13 -4.49
C LYS A 52 -2.07 -11.69 -3.95
N ASN A 53 -2.28 -10.39 -3.77
CA ASN A 53 -3.53 -9.85 -3.26
C ASN A 53 -3.87 -8.52 -3.95
N TRP A 54 -5.15 -8.28 -4.22
CA TRP A 54 -5.70 -7.01 -4.70
C TRP A 54 -6.17 -6.10 -3.55
N GLY A 55 -6.52 -6.72 -2.42
CA GLY A 55 -7.43 -6.18 -1.43
C GLY A 55 -6.89 -5.05 -0.55
N PRO A 56 -7.80 -4.40 0.19
CA PRO A 56 -7.50 -3.21 0.95
C PRO A 56 -6.47 -3.51 2.04
N ILE A 57 -5.36 -2.81 1.98
CA ILE A 57 -4.32 -2.86 3.00
C ILE A 57 -4.43 -1.60 3.85
N PRO A 58 -4.67 -1.73 5.17
CA PRO A 58 -4.65 -0.59 6.07
C PRO A 58 -3.26 0.03 6.08
N VAL A 59 -3.18 1.35 5.89
CA VAL A 59 -1.93 2.09 5.95
C VAL A 59 -2.13 3.41 6.69
N PRO A 60 -1.11 3.94 7.38
CA PRO A 60 -1.18 5.27 7.95
C PRO A 60 -1.39 6.33 6.87
N PRO A 61 -2.06 7.46 7.18
CA PRO A 61 -2.08 8.62 6.30
C PRO A 61 -0.66 9.08 5.94
N GLY A 62 -0.45 9.45 4.68
CA GLY A 62 0.87 9.81 4.17
C GLY A 62 0.93 9.84 2.65
N ASP A 63 2.08 10.23 2.11
CA ASP A 63 2.36 10.16 0.68
C ASP A 63 3.10 8.86 0.36
N TYR A 64 2.66 8.16 -0.68
CA TYR A 64 3.23 6.86 -1.07
C TYR A 64 3.46 6.80 -2.57
N GLY A 65 4.49 6.08 -3.00
CA GLY A 65 4.61 5.57 -4.36
C GLY A 65 4.00 4.18 -4.48
N LEU A 66 3.66 3.76 -5.69
CA LEU A 66 3.25 2.39 -6.00
C LEU A 66 4.21 1.78 -7.01
N SER A 67 4.77 0.63 -6.65
CA SER A 67 5.48 -0.24 -7.57
C SER A 67 4.86 -1.64 -7.59
N PHE A 68 4.96 -2.35 -8.69
CA PHE A 68 4.41 -3.71 -8.80
C PHE A 68 5.29 -4.64 -9.62
N GLN A 69 5.16 -5.94 -9.35
CA GLN A 69 5.87 -6.99 -10.03
C GLN A 69 4.85 -8.07 -10.44
N GLN A 70 4.57 -8.16 -11.74
CA GLN A 70 3.53 -9.06 -12.26
C GLN A 70 3.80 -10.53 -11.96
N THR A 71 5.01 -11.02 -12.22
CA THR A 71 5.41 -12.42 -11.94
C THR A 71 6.73 -12.48 -11.19
N ARG A 72 6.93 -13.57 -10.43
CA ARG A 72 8.16 -13.79 -9.65
C ARG A 72 9.43 -13.84 -10.51
N PHE A 73 9.32 -14.38 -11.71
CA PHE A 73 10.44 -14.58 -12.63
C PHE A 73 10.12 -13.93 -13.98
N GLY A 74 11.07 -13.18 -14.53
CA GLY A 74 10.92 -12.54 -15.84
C GLY A 74 10.31 -11.13 -15.81
N HIS A 75 9.81 -10.66 -14.66
CA HIS A 75 9.41 -9.27 -14.45
C HIS A 75 10.15 -8.67 -13.26
N SER A 76 10.71 -7.47 -13.47
CA SER A 76 11.24 -6.63 -12.40
C SER A 76 10.10 -5.90 -11.68
N LEU A 77 10.41 -5.33 -10.52
CA LEU A 77 9.54 -4.36 -9.87
C LEU A 77 9.52 -3.08 -10.73
N ILE A 78 8.33 -2.63 -11.12
CA ILE A 78 8.12 -1.44 -11.97
C ILE A 78 7.33 -0.42 -11.16
N GLN A 79 7.82 0.82 -11.13
CA GLN A 79 7.10 1.94 -10.54
C GLN A 79 5.94 2.35 -11.46
N LEU A 80 4.72 2.30 -10.92
CA LEU A 80 3.50 2.66 -11.63
C LEU A 80 3.08 4.09 -11.30
N VAL A 81 3.07 4.43 -10.01
CA VAL A 81 2.68 5.75 -9.51
C VAL A 81 3.84 6.31 -8.69
N PRO A 82 4.40 7.47 -9.08
CA PRO A 82 5.56 8.01 -8.37
C PRO A 82 5.22 8.52 -6.97
N SER A 83 4.05 9.13 -6.80
CA SER A 83 3.54 9.60 -5.52
C SER A 83 2.04 9.81 -5.58
N PHE A 84 1.33 9.44 -4.51
CA PHE A 84 -0.08 9.75 -4.30
C PHE A 84 -0.36 9.91 -2.79
N PRO A 85 -1.28 10.83 -2.41
CA PRO A 85 -1.63 11.04 -1.01
C PRO A 85 -2.69 10.04 -0.54
N VAL A 86 -2.45 9.42 0.61
CA VAL A 86 -3.44 8.67 1.39
C VAL A 86 -3.85 9.54 2.58
N LYS A 87 -5.13 9.96 2.60
CA LYS A 87 -5.67 10.81 3.66
C LYS A 87 -6.34 9.97 4.73
N GLU A 88 -6.37 10.47 5.95
CA GLU A 88 -7.08 9.85 7.07
C GLU A 88 -8.56 9.59 6.77
N GLY A 89 -9.04 8.42 7.18
CA GLY A 89 -10.42 7.96 6.95
C GLY A 89 -10.72 7.63 5.48
N ARG A 90 -9.71 7.38 4.64
CA ARG A 90 -9.91 7.12 3.21
C ARG A 90 -9.26 5.81 2.77
N LEU A 91 -10.00 5.05 1.98
CA LEU A 91 -9.46 4.03 1.10
C LEU A 91 -9.12 4.67 -0.24
N VAL A 92 -7.85 4.58 -0.64
CA VAL A 92 -7.43 4.96 -1.99
C VAL A 92 -7.50 3.73 -2.88
N GLU A 93 -8.29 3.82 -3.93
CA GLU A 93 -8.44 2.77 -4.94
C GLU A 93 -7.64 3.16 -6.18
N LEU A 94 -6.72 2.29 -6.60
CA LEU A 94 -5.90 2.50 -7.80
C LEU A 94 -6.27 1.45 -8.84
N GLU A 95 -6.82 1.90 -9.96
CA GLU A 95 -7.20 1.05 -11.08
C GLU A 95 -5.96 0.66 -11.92
N LEU A 96 -5.90 -0.62 -12.31
CA LEU A 96 -4.79 -1.23 -13.06
C LEU A 96 -5.21 -1.88 -14.39
#